data_AF-A0A398BP92-F1
#
_entry.id   AF-A0A398BP92-F1
#
_cell.length_a   1.000
_cell.length_b   1.000
_cell.length_c   1.000
_cell.angle_alpha   90.00
_cell.angle_beta   90.00
_cell.angle_gamma   90.00
#
_symmetry.space_group_name_H-M   'P 1'
#
loop_
_entity.id
_entity.type
_entity.pdbx_description
1 polymer ?
#
loop_
_entity_poly.entity_id
_entity_poly.type
_entity_poly.pdbx_seq_one_letter_code
_entity_poly.pdbx_strand_id
1 'polypeptide(L)'
;MVTGASIGLAMENSKHIANYCAMLFVSISRTSVMHHVSVPESPGGATQQKECKMAERACRNRLPRLSMAEVMERVDDVKRDDELIRSVMFELEDAPEWVVFVLPDWDDEDAEEVRKYYHLRLLADEGYLEETGAHGGNFRITGAGHDFLRMMREEGLWHQIKAKASEVPGYSLRLMFEIGHAMLKQKLKELGLPLP
;
A
#
# COMPACT_ATOMS: atom_id res chain seq x y z
N MET A 1 17.85 53.79 -27.45
CA MET A 1 16.41 53.91 -27.14
C MET A 1 15.72 52.65 -27.63
N VAL A 2 14.75 52.16 -26.84
CA VAL A 2 13.87 50.97 -27.03
C VAL A 2 14.56 49.62 -26.71
N THR A 3 14.73 49.22 -25.44
CA THR A 3 13.80 48.63 -24.43
C THR A 3 13.61 47.11 -24.54
N GLY A 4 14.00 46.40 -23.47
CA GLY A 4 13.72 44.98 -23.28
C GLY A 4 12.27 44.74 -22.86
N ALA A 5 11.62 43.80 -23.54
CA ALA A 5 10.35 43.18 -23.15
C ALA A 5 10.05 41.99 -24.08
N SER A 6 10.75 40.84 -23.95
CA SER A 6 10.35 39.62 -24.70
C SER A 6 10.68 38.28 -24.01
N ILE A 7 11.16 38.26 -22.77
CA ILE A 7 11.45 36.99 -22.06
C ILE A 7 10.30 36.58 -21.11
N GLY A 8 9.23 37.39 -21.03
CA GLY A 8 8.13 37.20 -20.07
C GLY A 8 6.93 36.35 -20.50
N LEU A 9 6.93 35.69 -21.66
CA LEU A 9 5.71 35.05 -22.21
C LEU A 9 5.83 33.54 -22.53
N ALA A 10 6.95 32.90 -22.19
CA ALA A 10 7.15 31.46 -22.43
C ALA A 10 6.96 30.57 -21.18
N MET A 11 6.76 31.14 -19.98
CA MET A 11 6.67 30.36 -18.73
C MET A 11 5.25 30.24 -18.15
N GLU A 12 4.24 30.93 -18.70
CA GLU A 12 2.85 30.85 -18.21
C GLU A 12 1.97 29.81 -18.93
N ASN A 13 2.37 29.33 -20.11
CA ASN A 13 1.63 28.28 -20.83
C ASN A 13 1.95 26.84 -20.42
N SER A 14 2.94 26.62 -19.53
CA SER A 14 3.28 25.26 -19.05
C SER A 14 2.34 24.76 -17.94
N LYS A 15 1.60 25.65 -17.26
CA LYS A 15 0.68 25.26 -16.17
C LYS A 15 -0.68 24.78 -16.71
N HIS A 16 -1.11 25.30 -17.87
CA HIS A 16 -2.38 24.88 -18.48
C HIS A 16 -2.31 23.51 -19.17
N ILE A 17 -1.13 23.09 -19.66
CA ILE A 17 -0.94 21.78 -20.29
C ILE A 17 -0.86 20.66 -19.23
N ALA A 18 -0.30 20.95 -18.06
CA ALA A 18 -0.25 20.00 -16.95
C ALA A 18 -1.66 19.63 -16.42
N ASN A 19 -2.57 20.62 -16.33
CA ASN A 19 -3.95 20.37 -15.91
C ASN A 19 -4.80 19.64 -16.96
N TYR A 20 -4.49 19.78 -18.26
CA TYR A 20 -5.19 19.05 -19.31
C TYR A 20 -4.79 17.56 -19.38
N CYS A 21 -3.57 17.22 -18.97
CA CYS A 21 -3.12 15.83 -18.97
C CYS A 21 -3.64 15.04 -17.76
N ALA A 22 -3.90 15.71 -16.63
CA ALA A 22 -4.52 15.10 -15.44
C ALA A 22 -6.03 14.85 -15.62
N MET A 23 -6.77 15.74 -16.30
CA MET A 23 -8.21 15.54 -16.51
C MET A 23 -8.57 14.45 -17.53
N LEU A 24 -7.66 14.11 -18.46
CA LEU A 24 -7.94 13.06 -19.46
C LEU A 24 -7.74 11.63 -18.94
N PHE A 25 -7.09 11.44 -17.79
CA PHE A 25 -6.92 10.10 -17.22
C PHE A 25 -8.07 9.67 -16.30
N VAL A 26 -8.84 10.61 -15.74
CA VAL A 26 -9.97 10.30 -14.85
C VAL A 26 -11.27 9.97 -15.62
N SER A 27 -11.39 10.34 -16.91
CA SER A 27 -12.62 10.08 -17.69
C SER A 27 -12.63 8.77 -18.50
N ILE A 28 -11.55 7.98 -18.53
CA ILE A 28 -11.47 6.75 -19.37
C ILE A 28 -11.83 5.47 -18.60
N SER A 29 -12.03 5.53 -17.28
CA SER A 29 -12.39 4.33 -16.49
C SER A 29 -13.88 4.14 -16.23
N ARG A 30 -14.76 5.05 -16.70
CA ARG A 30 -16.22 4.91 -16.54
C ARG A 30 -16.98 5.33 -17.79
N THR A 31 -17.00 4.48 -18.82
CA THR A 31 -18.19 4.11 -19.60
C THR A 31 -17.79 3.21 -20.77
N SER A 32 -18.31 1.99 -20.74
CA SER A 32 -18.40 1.12 -21.91
C SER A 32 -19.43 1.72 -22.87
N VAL A 33 -19.02 2.62 -23.76
CA VAL A 33 -19.72 2.90 -25.03
C VAL A 33 -18.64 3.23 -26.07
N MET A 34 -18.50 2.35 -27.06
CA MET A 34 -17.72 2.62 -28.26
C MET A 34 -18.33 3.82 -28.99
N HIS A 35 -17.77 5.00 -28.80
CA HIS A 35 -17.77 6.02 -29.85
C HIS A 35 -16.35 6.13 -30.38
N HIS A 36 -16.23 5.81 -31.66
CA HIS A 36 -15.01 5.83 -32.44
C HIS A 36 -14.53 7.28 -32.52
N VAL A 37 -13.72 7.73 -31.54
CA VAL A 37 -13.01 8.99 -31.64
C VAL A 37 -11.85 8.77 -32.62
N SER A 38 -12.06 9.18 -33.86
CA SER A 38 -11.03 9.23 -34.89
C SER A 38 -9.94 10.19 -34.44
N VAL A 39 -8.80 9.65 -34.01
CA VAL A 39 -7.58 10.42 -33.73
C VAL A 39 -7.05 10.92 -35.08
N PRO A 40 -6.80 12.23 -35.27
CA PRO A 40 -6.18 12.72 -36.49
C PRO A 40 -4.74 12.20 -36.57
N GLU A 41 -4.44 11.43 -37.63
CA GLU A 41 -3.09 10.98 -37.96
C GLU A 41 -2.21 12.18 -38.34
N SER A 42 -1.54 12.77 -37.35
CA SER A 42 -0.46 13.72 -37.58
C SER A 42 0.83 12.96 -37.93
N PRO A 43 1.61 13.39 -38.94
CA PRO A 43 2.84 12.74 -39.37
C PRO A 43 3.98 13.04 -38.37
N GLY A 44 3.90 12.43 -37.19
CA GLY A 44 4.89 12.53 -36.11
C GLY A 44 4.77 11.45 -35.03
N GLY A 45 3.83 10.50 -35.18
CA GLY A 45 3.36 9.62 -34.11
C GLY A 45 4.39 8.66 -33.49
N ALA A 46 5.42 8.24 -34.23
CA ALA A 46 6.41 7.29 -33.72
C ALA A 46 7.38 7.90 -32.69
N THR A 47 7.70 9.19 -32.81
CA THR A 47 8.58 9.91 -31.88
C THR A 47 7.79 10.33 -30.65
N GLN A 48 6.55 10.79 -30.84
CA GLN A 48 5.68 11.27 -29.76
C GLN A 48 5.19 10.13 -28.85
N GLN A 49 4.91 8.93 -29.39
CA GLN A 49 4.61 7.75 -28.56
C GLN A 49 5.82 7.25 -27.76
N LYS A 50 7.04 7.37 -28.31
CA LYS A 50 8.28 6.98 -27.60
C LYS A 50 8.59 7.95 -26.47
N GLU A 51 8.39 9.24 -26.70
CA GLU A 51 8.53 10.28 -25.67
C GLU A 51 7.49 10.12 -24.58
N CYS A 52 6.23 9.79 -24.91
CA CYS A 52 5.18 9.52 -23.93
C CYS A 52 5.52 8.29 -23.06
N LYS A 53 5.98 7.18 -23.67
CA LYS A 53 6.40 5.98 -22.93
C LYS A 53 7.67 6.20 -22.09
N MET A 54 8.62 7.02 -22.55
CA MET A 54 9.79 7.39 -21.76
C MET A 54 9.41 8.32 -20.60
N ALA A 55 8.50 9.26 -20.82
CA ALA A 55 7.98 10.14 -19.78
C ALA A 55 7.17 9.36 -18.72
N GLU A 56 6.33 8.40 -19.12
CA GLU A 56 5.65 7.48 -18.20
C GLU A 56 6.63 6.65 -17.38
N ARG A 57 7.70 6.12 -18.01
CA ARG A 57 8.73 5.34 -17.31
C ARG A 57 9.56 6.20 -16.37
N ALA A 58 9.85 7.44 -16.76
CA ALA A 58 10.56 8.42 -15.95
C ALA A 58 9.69 8.97 -14.81
N CYS A 59 8.38 9.09 -14.99
CA CYS A 59 7.42 9.50 -13.96
C CYS A 59 7.21 8.37 -12.95
N ARG A 60 7.00 7.14 -13.43
CA ARG A 60 6.89 5.93 -12.58
C ARG A 60 8.13 5.76 -11.71
N ASN A 61 9.32 5.83 -12.30
CA ASN A 61 10.59 5.69 -11.56
C ASN A 61 10.98 6.91 -10.71
N ARG A 62 10.24 8.02 -10.78
CA ARG A 62 10.50 9.25 -10.03
C ARG A 62 9.54 9.45 -8.85
N LEU A 63 8.54 8.59 -8.66
CA LEU A 63 7.78 8.61 -7.41
C LEU A 63 8.72 8.15 -6.29
N PRO A 64 9.14 9.04 -5.37
CA PRO A 64 9.90 8.60 -4.21
C PRO A 64 9.04 7.59 -3.44
N ARG A 65 9.67 6.57 -2.84
CA ARG A 65 9.01 5.80 -1.79
C ARG A 65 8.50 6.82 -0.79
N LEU A 66 7.18 6.98 -0.68
CA LEU A 66 6.62 7.87 0.32
C LEU A 66 7.15 7.41 1.67
N SER A 67 7.87 8.31 2.31
CA SER A 67 8.36 8.13 3.65
C SER A 67 7.16 7.94 4.57
N MET A 68 7.34 7.19 5.66
CA MET A 68 6.25 7.02 6.62
C MET A 68 5.78 8.37 7.17
N ALA A 69 6.66 9.38 7.22
CA ALA A 69 6.32 10.74 7.59
C ALA A 69 5.30 11.37 6.63
N GLU A 70 5.43 11.17 5.31
CA GLU A 70 4.46 11.67 4.31
C GLU A 70 3.12 10.92 4.38
N VAL A 71 3.13 9.62 4.73
CA VAL A 71 1.91 8.86 5.02
C VAL A 71 1.22 9.38 6.28
N MET A 72 2.01 9.74 7.30
CA MET A 72 1.53 10.19 8.60
C MET A 72 1.04 11.65 8.59
N GLU A 73 1.52 12.52 7.69
CA GLU A 73 1.10 13.92 7.59
C GLU A 73 -0.36 14.08 7.10
N ARG A 74 -0.91 13.06 6.45
CA ARG A 74 -2.28 13.08 5.88
C ARG A 74 -3.32 12.32 6.70
N VAL A 75 -2.90 11.60 7.74
CA VAL A 75 -3.82 10.88 8.61
C VAL A 75 -3.44 11.10 10.05
N ASP A 76 -3.81 12.28 10.55
CA ASP A 76 -3.93 12.51 11.98
C ASP A 76 -4.89 11.45 12.55
N ASP A 77 -4.33 10.54 13.37
CA ASP A 77 -5.01 9.51 14.16
C ASP A 77 -5.20 8.09 13.56
N VAL A 78 -4.27 7.57 12.74
CA VAL A 78 -4.20 6.10 12.54
C VAL A 78 -3.68 5.41 13.79
N LYS A 79 -4.59 4.76 14.53
CA LYS A 79 -4.26 3.89 15.66
C LYS A 79 -4.17 2.45 15.18
N ARG A 80 -3.23 1.70 15.78
CA ARG A 80 -3.14 0.26 15.55
C ARG A 80 -4.45 -0.42 15.95
N ASP A 81 -5.03 -1.16 15.01
CA ASP A 81 -6.23 -1.95 15.18
C ASP A 81 -5.89 -3.42 14.88
N ASP A 82 -5.87 -4.25 15.93
CA ASP A 82 -5.48 -5.65 15.80
C ASP A 82 -6.52 -6.48 15.01
N GLU A 83 -7.79 -6.05 14.99
CA GLU A 83 -8.81 -6.74 14.20
C GLU A 83 -8.69 -6.38 12.71
N LEU A 84 -8.34 -5.13 12.41
CA LEU A 84 -7.99 -4.73 11.04
C LEU A 84 -6.73 -5.46 10.55
N ILE A 85 -5.71 -5.63 11.39
CA ILE A 85 -4.52 -6.45 11.07
C ILE A 85 -4.95 -7.87 10.68
N ARG A 86 -5.82 -8.48 11.48
CA ARG A 86 -6.32 -9.83 11.21
C ARG A 86 -7.10 -9.89 9.91
N SER A 87 -7.99 -8.93 9.65
CA SER A 87 -8.78 -8.91 8.42
C SER A 87 -7.91 -8.72 7.18
N VAL A 88 -6.97 -7.76 7.17
CA VAL A 88 -6.09 -7.54 6.02
C VAL A 88 -5.18 -8.72 5.75
N MET A 89 -4.73 -9.43 6.79
CA MET A 89 -3.92 -10.64 6.59
C MET A 89 -4.73 -11.78 5.96
N PHE A 90 -6.02 -11.92 6.29
CA PHE A 90 -6.89 -12.87 5.61
C PHE A 90 -7.20 -12.44 4.17
N GLU A 91 -7.40 -11.15 3.91
CA GLU A 91 -7.55 -10.61 2.55
C GLU A 91 -6.31 -10.93 1.69
N LEU A 92 -5.11 -10.79 2.24
CA LEU A 92 -3.86 -11.15 1.54
C LEU A 92 -3.71 -12.66 1.31
N GLU A 93 -4.21 -13.51 2.22
CA GLU A 93 -4.15 -14.96 2.08
C GLU A 93 -5.13 -15.49 1.03
N ASP A 94 -6.30 -14.87 0.90
CA ASP A 94 -7.35 -15.23 -0.08
C ASP A 94 -7.05 -14.72 -1.49
N ALA A 95 -6.12 -13.76 -1.62
CA ALA A 95 -5.72 -13.23 -2.90
C ALA A 95 -5.16 -14.34 -3.83
N PRO A 96 -5.50 -14.33 -5.13
CA PRO A 96 -5.03 -15.34 -6.08
C PRO A 96 -3.52 -15.24 -6.37
N GLU A 97 -2.89 -14.15 -5.95
CA GLU A 97 -1.51 -13.79 -6.24
C GLU A 97 -0.65 -13.89 -4.98
N TRP A 98 0.56 -14.45 -5.11
CA TRP A 98 1.50 -14.60 -4.00
C TRP A 98 2.19 -13.29 -3.57
N VAL A 99 2.05 -12.23 -4.39
CA VAL A 99 2.45 -10.86 -4.09
C VAL A 99 1.27 -9.97 -4.44
N VAL A 100 0.77 -9.23 -3.46
CA VAL A 100 -0.43 -8.37 -3.62
C VAL A 100 0.00 -6.92 -3.65
N PHE A 101 -0.48 -6.18 -4.64
CA PHE A 101 -0.24 -4.75 -4.75
C PHE A 101 -1.31 -3.97 -3.97
N VAL A 102 -0.88 -3.25 -2.94
CA VAL A 102 -1.69 -2.36 -2.11
C VAL A 102 -0.97 -1.02 -1.99
N LEU A 103 -1.46 -0.02 -2.70
CA LEU A 103 -1.13 1.39 -2.49
C LEU A 103 -2.45 2.15 -2.38
N PRO A 104 -2.62 3.00 -1.36
CA PRO A 104 -3.79 3.86 -1.31
C PRO A 104 -3.70 4.88 -2.45
N ASP A 105 -4.86 5.24 -3.00
CA ASP A 105 -4.93 6.44 -3.83
C ASP A 105 -4.78 7.67 -2.90
N TRP A 106 -3.69 8.42 -3.08
CA TRP A 106 -3.35 9.55 -2.23
C TRP A 106 -4.11 10.83 -2.59
N ASP A 107 -4.76 10.84 -3.74
CA ASP A 107 -5.63 11.93 -4.19
C ASP A 107 -7.09 11.71 -3.75
N ASP A 108 -7.44 10.47 -3.40
CA ASP A 108 -8.71 10.15 -2.75
C ASP A 108 -8.59 10.26 -1.22
N GLU A 109 -9.61 10.83 -0.58
CA GLU A 109 -9.73 10.91 0.88
C GLU A 109 -10.19 9.56 1.50
N ASP A 110 -9.91 8.44 0.83
CA ASP A 110 -10.30 7.12 1.35
C ASP A 110 -9.42 6.74 2.55
N ALA A 111 -9.89 7.15 3.72
CA ALA A 111 -9.26 6.85 4.99
C ALA A 111 -9.14 5.34 5.25
N GLU A 112 -9.93 4.47 4.61
CA GLU A 112 -9.84 3.03 4.79
C GLU A 112 -8.60 2.46 4.10
N GLU A 113 -8.33 2.84 2.85
CA GLU A 113 -7.14 2.36 2.11
C GLU A 113 -5.85 2.78 2.81
N VAL A 114 -5.79 4.04 3.27
CA VAL A 114 -4.61 4.53 4.00
C VAL A 114 -4.44 3.80 5.33
N ARG A 115 -5.55 3.50 6.03
CA ARG A 115 -5.52 2.67 7.25
C ARG A 115 -5.03 1.26 6.96
N LYS A 116 -5.50 0.60 5.90
CA LYS A 116 -5.03 -0.74 5.51
C LYS A 116 -3.53 -0.72 5.23
N TYR A 117 -3.08 0.24 4.42
CA TYR A 117 -1.67 0.41 4.07
C TYR A 117 -0.78 0.62 5.29
N TYR A 118 -1.20 1.43 6.26
CA TYR A 118 -0.50 1.61 7.54
C TYR A 118 -0.31 0.28 8.28
N HIS A 119 -1.35 -0.54 8.42
CA HIS A 119 -1.26 -1.82 9.13
C HIS A 119 -0.38 -2.84 8.39
N LEU A 120 -0.41 -2.84 7.05
CA LEU A 120 0.48 -3.67 6.25
C LEU A 120 1.96 -3.31 6.47
N ARG A 121 2.27 -2.02 6.63
CA ARG A 121 3.64 -1.58 6.92
C ARG A 121 4.08 -1.94 8.34
N LEU A 122 3.19 -1.87 9.34
CA LEU A 122 3.50 -2.39 10.69
C LEU A 122 3.83 -3.89 10.67
N LEU A 123 3.11 -4.68 9.88
CA LEU A 123 3.39 -6.11 9.72
C LEU A 123 4.71 -6.36 8.98
N ALA A 124 5.05 -5.50 8.01
CA ALA A 124 6.32 -5.57 7.29
C ALA A 124 7.51 -5.22 8.20
N ASP A 125 7.37 -4.22 9.06
CA ASP A 125 8.39 -3.80 10.02
C ASP A 125 8.75 -4.93 11.01
N GLU A 126 7.77 -5.74 11.40
CA GLU A 126 7.97 -6.92 12.27
C GLU A 126 8.36 -8.19 11.51
N GLY A 127 8.42 -8.16 10.18
CA GLY A 127 8.83 -9.27 9.33
C GLY A 127 7.77 -10.35 9.08
N TYR A 128 6.50 -10.08 9.39
CA TYR A 128 5.38 -10.95 9.01
C TYR A 128 5.01 -10.80 7.53
N LEU A 129 5.24 -9.61 6.99
CA LEU A 129 5.14 -9.30 5.57
C LEU A 129 6.50 -8.85 5.03
N GLU A 130 6.66 -8.95 3.72
CA GLU A 130 7.77 -8.36 3.00
C GLU A 130 7.23 -7.38 1.96
N GLU A 131 7.60 -6.11 2.10
CA GLU A 131 7.30 -5.07 1.11
C GLU A 131 8.40 -5.06 0.04
N THR A 132 8.01 -5.27 -1.21
CA THR A 132 8.89 -5.32 -2.38
C THR A 132 8.57 -4.20 -3.36
N GLY A 133 9.46 -3.99 -4.34
CA GLY A 133 9.31 -2.99 -5.39
C GLY A 133 10.02 -1.67 -5.11
N ALA A 134 10.27 -0.91 -6.18
CA ALA A 134 10.99 0.36 -6.10
C ALA A 134 10.20 1.43 -5.33
N HIS A 135 8.87 1.41 -5.43
CA HIS A 135 7.98 2.43 -4.88
C HIS A 135 7.20 1.99 -3.63
N GLY A 136 7.47 0.77 -3.14
CA GLY A 136 6.67 0.15 -2.09
C GLY A 136 5.35 -0.43 -2.60
N GLY A 137 4.52 -0.89 -1.66
CA GLY A 137 3.15 -1.35 -1.91
C GLY A 137 2.99 -2.75 -2.47
N ASN A 138 4.06 -3.52 -2.72
CA ASN A 138 3.92 -4.93 -3.11
C ASN A 138 4.19 -5.81 -1.88
N PHE A 139 3.16 -6.39 -1.30
CA PHE A 139 3.27 -7.17 -0.07
C PHE A 139 3.26 -8.67 -0.36
N ARG A 140 4.18 -9.39 0.28
CA ARG A 140 4.23 -10.85 0.31
C ARG A 140 4.15 -11.34 1.75
N ILE A 141 3.38 -12.38 2.02
CA ILE A 141 3.33 -13.03 3.33
C ILE A 141 4.61 -13.86 3.54
N THR A 142 5.31 -13.66 4.66
CA THR A 142 6.51 -14.45 5.00
C THR A 142 6.13 -15.77 5.66
N GLY A 143 7.10 -16.68 5.85
CA GLY A 143 6.87 -17.92 6.62
C GLY A 143 6.33 -17.66 8.03
N ALA A 144 6.90 -16.66 8.72
CA ALA A 144 6.41 -16.22 10.04
C ALA A 144 4.99 -15.62 9.96
N GLY A 145 4.68 -14.88 8.88
CA GLY A 145 3.33 -14.39 8.61
C GLY A 145 2.30 -15.50 8.45
N HIS A 146 2.65 -16.59 7.76
CA HIS A 146 1.77 -17.76 7.66
C HIS A 146 1.55 -18.47 9.00
N ASP A 147 2.58 -18.56 9.85
CA ASP A 147 2.44 -19.12 11.20
C ASP A 147 1.54 -18.24 12.08
N PHE A 148 1.68 -16.92 11.95
CA PHE A 148 0.80 -15.95 12.61
C PHE A 148 -0.65 -16.08 12.14
N LEU A 149 -0.89 -16.22 10.84
CA LEU A 149 -2.22 -16.47 10.27
C LEU A 149 -2.88 -17.73 10.83
N ARG A 150 -2.15 -18.85 10.92
CA ARG A 150 -2.67 -20.09 11.51
C ARG A 150 -3.11 -19.88 12.96
N MET A 151 -2.36 -19.10 13.71
CA MET A 151 -2.69 -18.76 15.10
C MET A 151 -3.94 -17.88 15.20
N MET A 152 -4.12 -16.94 14.28
CA MET A 152 -5.30 -16.05 14.22
C MET A 152 -6.58 -16.73 13.68
N ARG A 153 -6.46 -17.87 12.99
CA ARG A 153 -7.60 -18.62 12.45
C ARG A 153 -8.47 -19.23 13.55
N GLU A 154 -7.84 -19.66 14.64
CA GLU A 154 -8.53 -20.20 15.81
C GLU A 154 -9.08 -19.06 16.67
N GLU A 155 -10.37 -18.70 16.50
CA GLU A 155 -11.02 -17.58 17.20
C GLU A 155 -10.82 -17.63 18.72
N GLY A 156 -11.00 -18.82 19.31
CA GLY A 156 -10.83 -19.01 20.75
C GLY A 156 -9.40 -18.73 21.22
N LEU A 157 -8.39 -19.02 20.41
CA LEU A 157 -6.99 -18.73 20.71
C LEU A 157 -6.71 -17.23 20.52
N TRP A 158 -7.21 -16.63 19.43
CA TRP A 158 -7.05 -15.21 19.13
C TRP A 158 -7.60 -14.31 20.25
N HIS A 159 -8.81 -14.58 20.73
CA HIS A 159 -9.41 -13.83 21.84
C HIS A 159 -8.60 -13.94 23.13
N GLN A 160 -8.08 -15.13 23.44
CA GLN A 160 -7.23 -15.33 24.62
C GLN A 160 -5.90 -14.59 24.51
N ILE A 161 -5.30 -14.55 23.31
CA ILE A 161 -4.07 -13.79 23.06
C ILE A 161 -4.31 -12.30 23.26
N LYS A 162 -5.39 -11.75 22.68
CA LYS A 162 -5.77 -10.33 22.86
C LYS A 162 -6.02 -10.00 24.33
N ALA A 163 -6.75 -10.86 25.04
CA ALA A 163 -7.01 -10.68 26.47
C ALA A 163 -5.69 -10.60 27.27
N LYS A 164 -4.80 -11.58 27.08
CA LYS A 164 -3.49 -11.59 27.76
C LYS A 164 -2.59 -10.43 27.34
N ALA A 165 -2.60 -10.04 26.07
CA ALA A 165 -1.82 -8.91 25.58
C ALA A 165 -2.30 -7.59 26.21
N SER A 166 -3.62 -7.43 26.39
CA SER A 166 -4.21 -6.24 27.00
C SER A 166 -3.86 -6.05 28.49
N GLU A 167 -3.42 -7.10 29.18
CA GLU A 167 -2.90 -7.01 30.55
C GLU A 167 -1.56 -6.27 30.62
N VAL A 168 -0.82 -6.19 29.50
CA VAL A 168 0.46 -5.50 29.40
C VAL A 168 0.26 -4.13 28.74
N PRO A 169 0.50 -3.02 29.44
CA PRO A 169 0.36 -1.69 28.85
C PRO A 169 1.39 -1.49 27.72
N GLY A 170 0.93 -1.05 26.55
CA GLY A 170 1.81 -0.74 25.42
C GLY A 170 2.43 -1.96 24.74
N TYR A 171 1.74 -3.11 24.74
CA TYR A 171 2.24 -4.32 24.08
C TYR A 171 2.51 -4.10 22.58
N SER A 172 3.62 -4.64 22.09
CA SER A 172 3.99 -4.65 20.67
C SER A 172 3.25 -5.76 19.91
N LEU A 173 3.19 -5.64 18.58
CA LEU A 173 2.62 -6.68 17.71
C LEU A 173 3.42 -7.99 17.84
N ARG A 174 4.74 -7.88 17.94
CA ARG A 174 5.62 -9.01 18.26
C ARG A 174 5.27 -9.70 19.56
N LEU A 175 4.96 -8.95 20.62
CA LEU A 175 4.60 -9.56 21.91
C LEU A 175 3.30 -10.38 21.80
N MET A 176 2.32 -9.97 20.99
CA MET A 176 1.12 -10.78 20.75
C MET A 176 1.46 -12.15 20.18
N PHE A 177 2.39 -12.19 19.22
CA PHE A 177 2.83 -13.43 18.62
C PHE A 177 3.61 -14.31 19.61
N GLU A 178 4.48 -13.70 20.43
CA GLU A 178 5.21 -14.41 21.48
C GLU A 178 4.26 -15.00 22.54
N ILE A 179 3.21 -14.28 22.93
CA ILE A 179 2.15 -14.79 23.83
C ILE A 179 1.47 -16.01 23.21
N GLY A 180 1.11 -15.94 21.94
CA GLY A 180 0.47 -17.05 21.24
C GLY A 180 1.38 -18.29 21.12
N HIS A 181 2.66 -18.10 20.83
CA HIS A 181 3.65 -19.17 20.88
C HIS A 181 3.80 -19.78 22.27
N ALA A 182 3.79 -18.96 23.32
CA ALA A 182 3.85 -19.45 24.70
C ALA A 182 2.61 -20.31 25.04
N MET A 183 1.42 -19.92 24.57
CA MET A 183 0.20 -20.69 24.71
C MET A 183 0.24 -22.02 23.94
N LEU A 184 0.80 -22.03 22.72
CA LEU A 184 1.00 -23.26 21.96
C LEU A 184 1.99 -24.21 22.65
N LYS A 185 3.08 -23.69 23.21
CA LYS A 185 4.02 -24.46 24.03
C LYS A 185 3.33 -25.05 25.27
N GLN A 186 2.48 -24.29 25.95
CA GLN A 186 1.71 -24.80 27.07
C GLN A 186 0.80 -25.98 26.66
N LYS A 187 0.10 -25.87 25.53
CA LYS A 187 -0.70 -26.98 24.98
C LYS A 187 0.15 -28.20 24.64
N LEU A 188 1.36 -28.01 24.08
CA LEU A 188 2.28 -29.13 23.80
C LEU A 188 2.70 -29.87 25.08
N LYS A 189 2.94 -29.13 26.17
CA LYS A 189 3.23 -29.73 27.48
C LYS A 189 2.05 -30.54 28.02
N GLU A 190 0.83 -30.06 27.85
CA GLU A 190 -0.39 -30.78 28.24
C GLU A 190 -0.58 -32.07 27.43
N LEU A 191 -0.13 -32.09 26.18
CA LEU A 191 -0.11 -33.29 25.33
C LEU A 191 1.01 -34.29 25.69
N GLY A 192 1.84 -33.99 26.69
CA GLY A 192 2.92 -34.87 27.15
C GLY A 192 4.16 -34.88 26.27
N LEU A 193 4.31 -33.92 25.36
CA LEU A 193 5.50 -33.78 24.53
C LEU A 193 6.61 -33.04 25.31
N PRO A 194 7.85 -33.55 25.34
CA PRO A 194 8.96 -32.84 25.95
C PRO A 194 9.28 -31.60 25.11
N LEU A 195 9.25 -30.43 25.74
CA LEU A 195 9.68 -29.17 25.12
C LEU A 195 11.21 -29.03 25.32
N PRO A 196 11.94 -28.59 24.28
CA PRO A 196 13.34 -28.19 24.43
C PRO A 196 13.50 -26.95 25.33
#